data_AF-A0A936C3M1-F1
#
_entry.id   AF-A0A936C3M1-F1
#
_cell.length_a   1.000
_cell.length_b   1.000
_cell.length_c   1.000
_cell.angle_alpha   90.00
_cell.angle_beta   90.00
_cell.angle_gamma   90.00
#
_symmetry.space_group_name_H-M   'P 1'
#
loop_
_entity.id
_entity.type
_entity.pdbx_description
1 polymer ?
#
loop_
_entity_poly.entity_id
_entity_poly.type
_entity_poly.pdbx_seq_one_letter_code
_entity_poly.pdbx_strand_id
1 'polypeptide(L)'
;MVAEIDGTNVKARAMLGAQPDAPKRCLVRRAFHRAGREFVALFVVLYSIGHRLGRTLLQTEYVVTGGCKKRGVCCNHILLEWVPFFDRHPWAARIVLWKLTRFYSFYDKGYTWEVEDGLMARVLGCHALQPDGRCGEYRIRPRICRTYPEVPLEGPGMVLKGCGYGFEQRAMLGHSTTTTTPSTSTTSTNAPATTTTQDGVSSRRAAADAGMLVQISRRRSSPQTSRKLK
;
A
#
# COMPACT_ATOMS: atom_id res chain seq x y z
N MET A 1 -39.23 15.66 -67.56
CA MET A 1 -40.07 15.95 -66.39
C MET A 1 -39.22 15.73 -65.15
N VAL A 2 -38.48 16.78 -64.74
CA VAL A 2 -37.68 16.79 -63.52
C VAL A 2 -38.37 17.78 -62.61
N ALA A 3 -38.93 17.30 -61.51
CA ALA A 3 -39.61 18.13 -60.53
C ALA A 3 -38.56 18.91 -59.73
N GLU A 4 -38.60 20.22 -59.89
CA GLU A 4 -37.85 21.21 -59.13
C GLU A 4 -38.50 21.30 -57.74
N ILE A 5 -37.85 20.72 -56.72
CA ILE A 5 -38.34 20.77 -55.33
C ILE A 5 -37.71 21.98 -54.64
N ASP A 6 -38.60 22.88 -54.27
CA ASP A 6 -38.42 24.19 -53.64
C ASP A 6 -37.44 24.28 -52.46
N GLY A 7 -36.56 25.30 -52.54
CA GLY A 7 -35.66 25.74 -51.47
C GLY A 7 -36.31 26.49 -50.30
N THR A 8 -37.64 26.61 -50.25
CA THR A 8 -38.36 27.32 -49.18
C THR A 8 -38.47 26.50 -47.88
N ASN A 9 -38.35 25.18 -47.95
CA ASN A 9 -38.52 24.30 -46.78
C ASN A 9 -37.30 24.30 -45.83
N VAL A 10 -36.13 24.78 -46.29
CA VAL A 10 -34.89 24.79 -45.48
C VAL A 10 -34.91 25.89 -44.43
N LYS A 11 -35.51 27.05 -44.74
CA LYS A 11 -35.57 28.21 -43.83
C LYS A 11 -36.51 27.98 -42.64
N ALA A 12 -37.62 27.27 -42.86
CA ALA A 12 -38.57 26.95 -41.80
C ALA A 12 -37.97 25.99 -40.74
N ARG A 13 -37.12 25.04 -41.16
CA ARG A 13 -36.42 24.11 -40.26
C ARG A 13 -35.39 24.79 -39.35
N ALA A 14 -34.74 25.86 -39.80
CA ALA A 14 -33.75 26.59 -39.01
C ALA A 14 -34.37 27.42 -37.86
N MET A 15 -35.60 27.91 -38.04
CA MET A 15 -36.28 28.74 -37.02
C MET A 15 -36.84 27.92 -35.84
N LEU A 16 -37.01 26.61 -35.99
CA LEU A 16 -37.53 25.73 -34.94
C LEU A 16 -36.46 25.24 -33.94
N GLY A 17 -35.23 25.76 -34.01
CA GLY A 17 -34.15 25.33 -33.12
C GLY A 17 -33.79 23.84 -33.27
N ALA A 18 -34.14 23.23 -34.40
CA ALA A 18 -33.79 21.85 -34.69
C ALA A 18 -32.27 21.74 -34.74
N GLN A 19 -31.68 21.11 -33.72
CA GLN A 19 -30.25 20.84 -33.72
C GLN A 19 -29.89 20.06 -34.99
N PRO A 20 -28.79 20.41 -35.68
CA PRO A 20 -28.35 19.68 -36.86
C PRO A 20 -28.25 18.19 -36.53
N ASP A 21 -28.85 17.36 -37.38
CA ASP A 21 -28.86 15.91 -37.20
C ASP A 21 -27.43 15.43 -36.92
N ALA A 22 -27.26 14.73 -35.78
CA ALA A 22 -25.96 14.28 -35.34
C ALA A 22 -25.25 13.57 -36.51
N PRO A 23 -24.00 13.96 -36.84
CA PRO A 23 -23.31 13.43 -38.01
C PRO A 23 -23.35 11.92 -37.94
N LYS A 24 -23.78 11.26 -39.04
CA LYS A 24 -23.92 9.81 -39.13
C LYS A 24 -22.62 9.18 -38.69
N ARG A 25 -22.55 8.76 -37.42
CA ARG A 25 -21.33 8.19 -36.85
C ARG A 25 -21.01 6.96 -37.69
N CYS A 26 -19.89 7.00 -38.42
CA CYS A 26 -19.49 5.91 -39.30
C CYS A 26 -19.64 4.57 -38.56
N LEU A 27 -20.36 3.63 -39.17
CA LEU A 27 -20.52 2.27 -38.66
C LEU A 27 -19.16 1.66 -38.27
N VAL A 28 -18.11 2.03 -39.01
CA VAL A 28 -16.70 1.69 -38.74
C VAL A 28 -16.27 2.09 -37.32
N ARG A 29 -16.55 3.32 -36.87
CA ARG A 29 -16.16 3.78 -35.52
C ARG A 29 -16.93 3.05 -34.42
N ARG A 30 -18.20 2.70 -34.65
CA ARG A 30 -18.98 1.88 -33.72
C ARG A 30 -18.46 0.44 -33.66
N ALA A 31 -18.12 -0.16 -34.79
CA ALA A 31 -17.52 -1.48 -34.86
C ALA A 31 -16.16 -1.53 -34.15
N PHE A 32 -15.31 -0.52 -34.36
CA PHE A 32 -13.99 -0.41 -33.72
C PHE A 32 -14.10 -0.30 -32.20
N HIS A 33 -15.01 0.54 -31.69
CA HIS A 33 -15.20 0.68 -30.24
C HIS A 33 -15.81 -0.58 -29.61
N ARG A 34 -16.65 -1.32 -30.34
CA ARG A 34 -17.19 -2.60 -29.89
C ARG A 34 -16.08 -3.66 -29.84
N ALA A 35 -15.32 -3.82 -30.91
CA ALA A 35 -14.18 -4.74 -30.97
C ALA A 35 -13.14 -4.43 -29.89
N GLY A 36 -12.80 -3.15 -29.69
CA GLY A 36 -11.87 -2.71 -28.64
C GLY A 36 -12.38 -3.03 -27.23
N ARG A 37 -13.69 -2.85 -26.97
CA ARG A 37 -14.28 -3.19 -25.66
C ARG A 37 -14.20 -4.70 -25.39
N GLU A 38 -14.52 -5.54 -26.37
CA GLU A 38 -14.43 -7.00 -26.22
C GLU A 38 -12.97 -7.44 -26.03
N PHE A 39 -12.02 -6.82 -26.74
CA PHE A 39 -10.59 -7.11 -26.56
C PHE A 39 -10.10 -6.76 -25.15
N VAL A 40 -10.49 -5.59 -24.63
CA VAL A 40 -10.16 -5.20 -23.24
C VAL A 40 -10.82 -6.15 -22.25
N ALA A 41 -12.09 -6.54 -22.47
CA ALA A 41 -12.77 -7.48 -21.60
C ALA A 41 -12.05 -8.84 -21.59
N LEU A 42 -11.66 -9.36 -22.75
CA LEU A 42 -10.90 -10.60 -22.88
C LEU A 42 -9.55 -10.52 -22.17
N PHE A 43 -8.81 -9.42 -22.34
CA PHE A 43 -7.54 -9.21 -21.63
C PHE A 43 -7.71 -9.18 -20.12
N VAL A 44 -8.75 -8.50 -19.61
CA VAL A 44 -9.06 -8.46 -18.17
C VAL A 44 -9.42 -9.85 -17.64
N VAL A 45 -10.17 -10.65 -18.41
CA VAL A 45 -10.52 -12.03 -18.05
C VAL A 45 -9.27 -12.91 -18.01
N LEU A 46 -8.43 -12.88 -19.05
CA LEU A 46 -7.17 -13.64 -19.08
C LEU A 46 -6.25 -13.26 -17.93
N TYR A 47 -6.07 -11.96 -17.66
CA TYR A 47 -5.28 -11.48 -16.54
C TYR A 47 -5.83 -11.99 -15.19
N SER A 48 -7.16 -11.96 -15.02
CA SER A 48 -7.81 -12.45 -13.81
C SER A 48 -7.64 -13.96 -13.62
N ILE A 49 -7.70 -14.73 -14.70
CA ILE A 49 -7.46 -16.19 -14.70
C ILE A 49 -6.00 -16.46 -14.36
N GLY A 50 -5.06 -15.78 -15.01
CA GLY A 50 -3.62 -15.90 -14.75
C GLY A 50 -3.27 -15.58 -13.29
N HIS A 51 -3.82 -14.50 -12.73
CA HIS A 51 -3.60 -14.13 -11.34
C HIS A 51 -4.17 -15.17 -10.35
N ARG A 52 -5.30 -15.82 -10.68
CA ARG A 52 -5.84 -16.92 -9.86
C ARG A 52 -4.93 -18.14 -9.92
N LEU A 53 -4.55 -18.56 -11.13
CA LEU A 53 -3.67 -19.71 -11.36
C LEU A 53 -2.32 -19.55 -10.68
N GLY A 54 -1.70 -18.37 -10.80
CA GLY A 54 -0.42 -18.07 -10.19
C GLY A 54 -0.42 -18.24 -8.66
N ARG A 55 -1.48 -17.81 -7.97
CA ARG A 55 -1.60 -17.98 -6.50
C ARG A 55 -1.77 -19.44 -6.06
N THR A 56 -2.35 -20.28 -6.93
CA THR A 56 -2.49 -21.71 -6.67
C THR A 56 -1.23 -22.51 -6.99
N LEU A 57 -0.46 -22.10 -8.02
CA LEU A 57 0.75 -22.80 -8.45
C LEU A 57 1.98 -22.41 -7.63
N LEU A 58 2.10 -21.14 -7.25
CA LEU A 58 3.22 -20.63 -6.44
C LEU A 58 2.79 -20.60 -4.96
N GLN A 59 3.04 -21.69 -4.25
CA GLN A 59 2.84 -21.72 -2.80
C GLN A 59 3.92 -20.87 -2.13
N THR A 60 3.50 -19.88 -1.34
CA THR A 60 4.42 -19.06 -0.56
C THR A 60 5.05 -19.88 0.57
N GLU A 61 6.35 -19.71 0.76
CA GLU A 61 7.12 -20.36 1.84
C GLU A 61 6.64 -19.92 3.23
N TYR A 62 6.07 -18.72 3.35
CA TYR A 62 5.59 -18.17 4.62
C TYR A 62 4.07 -18.02 4.65
N VAL A 63 3.51 -18.10 5.87
CA VAL A 63 2.11 -17.81 6.18
C VAL A 63 2.06 -16.64 7.16
N VAL A 64 1.14 -15.70 6.91
CA VAL A 64 0.87 -14.61 7.87
C VAL A 64 0.08 -15.17 9.04
N THR A 65 0.60 -14.99 10.25
CA THR A 65 -0.12 -15.28 11.48
C THR A 65 -0.48 -14.00 12.24
N GLY A 66 -1.45 -14.11 13.14
CA GLY A 66 -1.92 -12.98 13.95
C GLY A 66 -2.96 -12.08 13.28
N GLY A 67 -3.04 -10.83 13.72
CA GLY A 67 -4.10 -9.92 13.31
C GLY A 67 -3.86 -8.45 13.65
N CYS A 68 -4.61 -7.56 12.98
CA CYS A 68 -4.47 -6.13 13.20
C CYS A 68 -4.96 -5.71 14.60
N LYS A 69 -4.07 -5.11 15.40
CA LYS A 69 -4.36 -4.55 16.73
C LYS A 69 -4.89 -3.11 16.70
N LYS A 70 -5.28 -2.58 15.53
CA LYS A 70 -5.78 -1.19 15.32
C LYS A 70 -4.85 -0.08 15.84
N ARG A 71 -3.55 -0.33 15.96
CA ARG A 71 -2.55 0.59 16.52
C ARG A 71 -2.15 1.76 15.61
N GLY A 72 -2.67 1.82 14.38
CA GLY A 72 -2.39 2.91 13.41
C GLY A 72 -0.93 3.06 12.94
N VAL A 73 0.03 2.29 13.47
CA VAL A 73 1.45 2.35 13.09
C VAL A 73 1.65 2.16 11.58
N CYS A 74 0.95 1.18 10.99
CA CYS A 74 0.96 0.94 9.55
C CYS A 74 0.25 2.04 8.74
N CYS A 75 -0.75 2.72 9.31
CA CYS A 75 -1.41 3.88 8.69
C CYS A 75 -0.49 5.11 8.65
N ASN A 76 0.51 5.15 9.53
CA ASN A 76 1.47 6.25 9.63
C ASN A 76 2.71 6.02 8.75
N HIS A 77 2.99 4.78 8.35
CA HIS A 77 4.20 4.39 7.62
C HIS A 77 3.83 3.45 6.47
N ILE A 78 3.12 3.97 5.47
CA ILE A 78 2.77 3.22 4.27
C ILE A 78 3.93 3.38 3.30
N LEU A 79 4.67 2.30 3.08
CA LEU A 79 5.79 2.29 2.13
C LEU A 79 5.23 2.07 0.72
N LEU A 80 5.46 3.03 -0.16
CA LEU A 80 5.19 2.91 -1.59
C LEU A 80 6.51 2.76 -2.32
N GLU A 81 6.74 1.60 -2.93
CA GLU A 81 7.91 1.35 -3.77
C GLU A 81 7.99 2.40 -4.88
N TRP A 82 9.13 3.09 -4.96
CA TRP A 82 9.35 4.21 -5.84
C TRP A 82 10.32 3.82 -6.96
N VAL A 83 9.75 3.52 -8.13
CA VAL A 83 10.52 3.16 -9.32
C VAL A 83 11.23 4.42 -9.87
N PRO A 84 12.51 4.34 -10.30
CA PRO A 84 13.25 5.49 -10.86
C PRO A 84 12.62 6.11 -12.11
N PHE A 85 11.68 5.41 -12.75
CA PHE A 85 10.84 5.96 -13.81
C PHE A 85 10.02 7.18 -13.36
N PHE A 86 9.56 7.19 -12.11
CA PHE A 86 8.77 8.30 -11.57
C PHE A 86 9.60 9.57 -11.37
N ASP A 87 10.91 9.44 -11.13
CA ASP A 87 11.82 10.59 -11.05
C ASP A 87 12.08 11.23 -12.41
N ARG A 88 12.13 10.40 -13.47
CA ARG A 88 12.24 10.89 -14.86
C ARG A 88 10.95 11.53 -15.36
N HIS A 89 9.79 11.06 -14.89
CA HIS A 89 8.47 11.51 -15.34
C HIS A 89 7.60 12.00 -14.16
N PRO A 90 7.75 13.26 -13.73
CA PRO A 90 7.04 13.79 -12.56
C PRO A 90 5.52 13.86 -12.76
N TRP A 91 5.04 13.89 -14.01
CA TRP A 91 3.61 13.84 -14.30
C TRP A 91 3.00 12.46 -13.94
N ALA A 92 3.73 11.36 -14.18
CA ALA A 92 3.27 10.02 -13.84
C ALA A 92 3.24 9.83 -12.32
N ALA A 93 4.29 10.30 -11.64
CA ALA A 93 4.36 10.35 -10.18
C ALA A 93 3.15 11.08 -9.57
N ARG A 94 2.80 12.25 -10.11
CA ARG A 94 1.63 13.03 -9.69
C ARG A 94 0.31 12.28 -9.89
N ILE A 95 0.14 11.58 -11.01
CA ILE A 95 -1.07 10.77 -11.27
C ILE A 95 -1.19 9.64 -10.26
N VAL A 96 -0.10 8.95 -9.95
CA VAL A 96 -0.08 7.87 -8.95
C VAL A 96 -0.43 8.41 -7.56
N LEU A 97 0.22 9.48 -7.13
CA LEU A 97 -0.07 10.12 -5.85
C LEU A 97 -1.52 10.62 -5.79
N TRP A 98 -1.99 11.30 -6.83
CA TRP A 98 -3.38 11.76 -6.93
C TRP A 98 -4.38 10.60 -6.82
N LYS A 99 -4.10 9.48 -7.49
CA LYS A 99 -4.93 8.26 -7.40
C LYS A 99 -4.94 7.73 -5.96
N LEU A 100 -3.78 7.62 -5.32
CA LEU A 100 -3.67 7.13 -3.94
C LEU A 100 -4.41 8.05 -2.96
N THR A 101 -4.28 9.36 -3.11
CA THR A 101 -5.02 10.34 -2.31
C THR A 101 -6.52 10.27 -2.55
N ARG A 102 -6.96 10.15 -3.81
CA ARG A 102 -8.38 10.18 -4.15
C ARG A 102 -9.12 8.90 -3.74
N PHE A 103 -8.50 7.73 -3.93
CA PHE A 103 -9.16 6.44 -3.70
C PHE A 103 -8.89 5.85 -2.32
N TYR A 104 -7.74 6.14 -1.71
CA TYR A 104 -7.34 5.54 -0.44
C TYR A 104 -7.14 6.55 0.68
N SER A 105 -7.34 7.85 0.41
CA SER A 105 -7.14 8.93 1.38
C SER A 105 -5.72 8.91 1.96
N PHE A 106 -4.73 8.60 1.12
CA PHE A 106 -3.33 8.65 1.48
C PHE A 106 -2.71 10.00 1.11
N TYR A 107 -1.85 10.52 1.97
CA TYR A 107 -1.07 11.72 1.70
C TYR A 107 0.42 11.40 1.76
N ASP A 108 1.20 12.13 0.97
CA ASP A 108 2.65 12.00 0.97
C ASP A 108 3.24 12.78 2.16
N LYS A 109 4.17 12.15 2.88
CA LYS A 109 4.90 12.81 3.96
C LYS A 109 6.16 13.52 3.48
N GLY A 110 6.56 13.31 2.23
CA GLY A 110 7.66 14.02 1.59
C GLY A 110 9.05 13.50 1.95
N TYR A 111 9.17 12.36 2.63
CA TYR A 111 10.44 11.68 2.85
C TYR A 111 10.45 10.29 2.22
N THR A 112 11.63 9.89 1.78
CA THR A 112 11.93 8.58 1.21
C THR A 112 12.68 7.74 2.24
N TRP A 113 12.39 6.45 2.28
CA TRP A 113 13.16 5.45 2.98
C TRP A 113 13.85 4.55 1.97
N GLU A 114 15.09 4.20 2.27
CA GLU A 114 15.80 3.16 1.55
C GLU A 114 15.38 1.81 2.16
N VAL A 115 14.85 0.94 1.31
CA VAL A 115 14.51 -0.44 1.66
C VAL A 115 15.76 -1.31 1.41
N GLU A 116 15.82 -2.49 2.03
CA GLU A 116 16.80 -3.51 1.65
C GLU A 116 16.83 -3.67 0.12
N ASP A 117 18.05 -3.85 -0.42
CA ASP A 117 18.36 -3.92 -1.86
C ASP A 117 18.44 -2.59 -2.62
N GLY A 118 18.55 -1.45 -1.92
CA GLY A 118 18.77 -0.13 -2.54
C GLY A 118 17.53 0.42 -3.26
N LEU A 119 16.38 -0.20 -3.03
CA LEU A 119 15.08 0.25 -3.52
C LEU A 119 14.61 1.46 -2.68
N MET A 120 14.27 2.55 -3.36
CA MET A 120 13.70 3.72 -2.70
C MET A 120 12.20 3.52 -2.51
N ALA A 121 11.68 3.81 -1.32
CA ALA A 121 10.26 3.84 -1.05
C ALA A 121 9.84 5.23 -0.54
N ARG A 122 8.75 5.78 -1.07
CA ARG A 122 8.11 6.97 -0.48
C ARG A 122 7.25 6.56 0.69
N VAL A 123 7.31 7.34 1.76
CA VAL A 123 6.47 7.11 2.94
C VAL A 123 5.21 7.95 2.86
N LEU A 124 4.07 7.27 2.81
CA LEU A 124 2.74 7.85 2.82
C LEU A 124 2.10 7.72 4.22
N GLY A 125 1.23 8.65 4.55
CA GLY A 125 0.33 8.59 5.69
C GLY A 125 -1.12 8.42 5.24
N CYS A 126 -2.00 7.99 6.14
CA CYS A 126 -3.44 7.88 5.91
C CYS A 126 -4.21 8.97 6.67
N HIS A 127 -5.17 9.62 6.01
CA HIS A 127 -6.03 10.62 6.64
C HIS A 127 -7.01 10.03 7.67
N ALA A 128 -7.32 8.74 7.60
CA ALA A 128 -8.20 8.06 8.56
C ALA A 128 -7.51 7.73 9.90
N LEU A 129 -6.26 8.17 10.09
CA LEU A 129 -5.55 8.02 11.36
C LEU A 129 -6.06 9.08 12.35
N GLN A 130 -6.56 8.62 13.50
CA GLN A 130 -7.03 9.48 14.57
C GLN A 130 -5.86 10.00 15.43
N PRO A 131 -6.05 11.12 16.16
CA PRO A 131 -5.01 11.69 17.03
C PRO A 131 -4.60 10.78 18.19
N ASP A 132 -5.44 9.81 18.56
CA ASP A 132 -5.12 8.75 19.54
C ASP A 132 -4.17 7.67 18.97
N GLY A 133 -3.77 7.81 17.71
CA GLY A 133 -2.93 6.87 16.99
C GLY A 133 -3.67 5.63 16.50
N ARG A 134 -5.01 5.58 16.54
CA ARG A 134 -5.79 4.43 16.07
C ARG A 134 -6.38 4.67 14.68
N CYS A 135 -6.69 3.58 13.98
CA CYS A 135 -7.38 3.67 12.68
C CYS A 135 -8.87 3.99 12.91
N GLY A 136 -9.31 5.17 12.47
CA GLY A 136 -10.69 5.62 12.62
C GLY A 136 -11.69 4.86 11.75
N GLU A 137 -11.29 4.48 10.54
CA GLU A 137 -12.17 3.82 9.56
C GLU A 137 -11.84 2.34 9.35
N TYR A 138 -11.74 1.59 10.45
CA TYR A 138 -11.33 0.17 10.37
C TYR A 138 -12.28 -0.69 9.50
N ARG A 139 -13.59 -0.39 9.48
CA ARG A 139 -14.58 -1.14 8.69
C ARG A 139 -14.43 -0.90 7.18
N ILE A 140 -14.14 0.35 6.78
CA ILE A 140 -14.12 0.78 5.38
C ILE A 140 -12.69 0.79 4.82
N ARG A 141 -11.72 0.22 5.57
CA ARG A 141 -10.32 0.18 5.17
C ARG A 141 -10.12 -0.36 3.74
N PRO A 142 -9.26 0.28 2.93
CA PRO A 142 -9.06 -0.12 1.55
C PRO A 142 -8.36 -1.48 1.45
N ARG A 143 -8.44 -2.11 0.27
CA ARG A 143 -7.91 -3.47 0.06
C ARG A 143 -6.43 -3.59 0.45
N ILE A 144 -5.62 -2.58 0.16
CA ILE A 144 -4.20 -2.54 0.55
C ILE A 144 -4.00 -2.67 2.07
N CYS A 145 -4.86 -2.04 2.89
CA CYS A 145 -4.83 -2.17 4.34
C CYS A 145 -5.46 -3.46 4.88
N ARG A 146 -6.28 -4.15 4.07
CA ARG A 146 -6.88 -5.45 4.44
C ARG A 146 -5.93 -6.61 4.21
N THR A 147 -5.15 -6.53 3.12
CA THR A 147 -4.19 -7.55 2.73
C THR A 147 -2.85 -7.39 3.46
N TYR A 148 -2.64 -6.31 4.21
CA TYR A 148 -1.42 -6.10 4.98
C TYR A 148 -1.29 -7.11 6.14
N PRO A 149 -0.09 -7.69 6.37
CA PRO A 149 1.13 -7.59 5.57
C PRO A 149 1.08 -8.48 4.32
N GLU A 150 1.64 -8.00 3.22
CA GLU A 150 1.76 -8.79 2.00
C GLU A 150 2.86 -9.84 2.16
N VAL A 151 2.58 -11.09 1.75
CA VAL A 151 3.53 -12.20 1.83
C VAL A 151 4.39 -12.14 0.58
N PRO A 152 5.71 -11.88 0.68
CA PRO A 152 6.60 -12.00 -0.46
C PRO A 152 6.68 -13.48 -0.90
N LEU A 153 7.03 -13.72 -2.17
CA LEU A 153 7.24 -15.08 -2.65
C LEU A 153 8.45 -15.74 -1.97
N GLU A 154 9.46 -14.92 -1.66
CA GLU A 154 10.74 -15.35 -1.11
C GLU A 154 11.01 -14.60 0.21
N GLY A 155 11.43 -15.34 1.23
CA GLY A 155 11.84 -14.78 2.52
C GLY A 155 10.70 -14.30 3.44
N PRO A 156 11.02 -13.96 4.70
CA PRO A 156 10.06 -13.39 5.63
C PRO A 156 9.76 -11.94 5.25
N GLY A 157 8.47 -11.58 5.18
CA GLY A 157 8.09 -10.18 4.97
C GLY A 157 8.47 -9.29 6.17
N MET A 158 8.62 -7.99 5.93
CA MET A 158 8.88 -7.04 7.00
C MET A 158 7.60 -6.64 7.73
N VAL A 159 7.61 -6.79 9.06
CA VAL A 159 6.53 -6.31 9.94
C VAL A 159 7.02 -5.13 10.76
N LEU A 160 6.19 -4.09 10.89
CA LEU A 160 6.52 -2.95 11.72
C LEU A 160 6.57 -3.33 13.21
N LYS A 161 7.49 -2.69 13.95
CA LYS A 161 7.66 -2.93 15.39
C LYS A 161 6.34 -2.74 16.15
N GLY A 162 5.99 -3.72 16.98
CA GLY A 162 4.76 -3.69 17.77
C GLY A 162 3.49 -3.97 16.97
N CYS A 163 3.57 -4.50 15.74
CA CYS A 163 2.40 -4.98 15.04
C CYS A 163 1.86 -6.28 15.68
N GLY A 164 0.62 -6.64 15.35
CA GLY A 164 0.00 -7.90 15.79
C GLY A 164 0.11 -9.03 14.77
N TYR A 165 0.78 -8.79 13.65
CA TYR A 165 1.04 -9.79 12.61
C TYR A 165 2.43 -10.40 12.81
N GLY A 166 2.58 -11.64 12.37
CA GLY A 166 3.85 -12.37 12.30
C GLY A 166 3.93 -13.18 11.01
N PHE A 167 5.11 -13.73 10.74
CA PHE A 167 5.35 -14.66 9.66
C PHE A 167 5.85 -15.98 10.23
N GLU A 168 5.23 -17.07 9.82
CA GLU A 168 5.68 -18.42 10.15
C GLU A 168 5.99 -19.16 8.85
N GLN A 169 7.05 -19.97 8.85
CA GLN A 169 7.33 -20.83 7.70
C GLN A 169 6.20 -21.84 7.56
N ARG A 170 5.65 -21.91 6.36
CA ARG A 170 4.80 -23.00 5.93
C ARG A 170 5.67 -24.25 5.95
N ALA A 171 5.53 -25.06 6.99
CA ALA A 171 6.14 -26.38 7.02
C ALA A 171 5.62 -27.17 5.82
N MET A 172 6.36 -27.17 4.71
CA MET A 172 6.11 -28.09 3.62
C MET A 172 6.43 -29.48 4.18
N LEU A 173 5.42 -30.34 4.19
CA LEU A 173 5.45 -31.72 4.66
C LEU A 173 6.72 -32.45 4.22
N GLY A 174 7.52 -32.90 5.20
CA GLY A 174 8.50 -33.97 5.04
C GLY A 174 9.86 -33.72 5.72
N HIS A 175 10.00 -34.15 6.97
CA HIS A 175 11.27 -34.22 7.73
C HIS A 175 11.90 -32.89 8.15
N SER A 176 11.34 -32.26 9.17
CA SER A 176 12.19 -31.74 10.24
C SER A 176 12.12 -32.74 11.38
N THR A 177 13.20 -33.50 11.55
CA THR A 177 13.51 -34.17 12.81
C THR A 177 13.42 -33.13 13.91
N THR A 178 12.34 -33.18 14.68
CA THR A 178 12.31 -32.57 16.00
C THR A 178 13.39 -33.31 16.80
N THR A 179 14.61 -32.76 16.81
CA THR A 179 15.51 -32.92 17.94
C THR A 179 14.83 -32.20 19.11
N THR A 180 13.81 -32.85 19.64
CA THR A 180 13.32 -32.63 21.00
C THR A 180 14.48 -33.05 21.87
N THR A 181 15.32 -32.08 22.25
CA THR A 181 16.19 -32.24 23.41
C THR A 181 15.26 -32.55 24.58
N PRO A 182 15.33 -33.75 25.20
CA PRO A 182 14.63 -33.99 26.44
C PRO A 182 15.43 -33.25 27.51
N SER A 183 15.01 -32.03 27.84
CA SER A 183 15.43 -31.40 29.09
C SER A 183 14.71 -32.13 30.23
N THR A 184 15.30 -33.27 30.60
CA THR A 184 15.13 -33.93 31.88
C THR A 184 15.37 -32.89 32.98
N SER A 185 14.32 -32.50 33.68
CA SER A 185 14.43 -31.92 35.02
C SER A 185 13.35 -32.54 35.90
N THR A 186 13.71 -33.70 36.43
CA THR A 186 13.05 -34.36 37.54
C THR A 186 13.34 -33.58 38.83
N THR A 187 12.25 -33.23 39.53
CA THR A 187 12.07 -33.43 40.98
C THR A 187 12.85 -32.52 41.94
N SER A 188 12.14 -31.68 42.71
CA SER A 188 11.92 -32.01 44.12
C SER A 188 10.79 -31.19 44.76
N THR A 189 9.94 -31.93 45.45
CA THR A 189 8.87 -31.54 46.36
C THR A 189 9.47 -31.19 47.73
N ASN A 190 8.98 -30.14 48.40
CA ASN A 190 8.50 -30.14 49.82
C ASN A 190 8.51 -28.73 50.45
N ALA A 191 7.31 -28.15 50.58
CA ALA A 191 6.66 -27.57 51.77
C ALA A 191 7.46 -26.66 52.77
N PRO A 192 6.87 -26.16 53.88
CA PRO A 192 6.38 -24.78 53.97
C PRO A 192 6.99 -23.94 55.13
N ALA A 193 6.55 -22.67 55.19
CA ALA A 193 6.58 -21.72 56.32
C ALA A 193 7.91 -21.05 56.67
N THR A 194 7.98 -19.71 56.51
CA THR A 194 8.00 -18.77 57.64
C THR A 194 7.94 -17.31 57.17
N THR A 195 7.10 -16.55 57.87
CA THR A 195 6.97 -15.10 57.93
C THR A 195 8.28 -14.44 58.36
N THR A 196 8.77 -13.38 57.71
CA THR A 196 9.48 -12.27 58.39
C THR A 196 9.47 -11.01 57.52
N THR A 197 8.79 -10.00 58.06
CA THR A 197 8.88 -8.55 57.80
C THR A 197 10.32 -8.03 57.84
N GLN A 198 10.70 -7.07 56.99
CA GLN A 198 11.40 -5.85 57.43
C GLN A 198 11.65 -4.84 56.28
N ASP A 199 11.41 -3.59 56.66
CA ASP A 199 11.61 -2.34 55.93
C ASP A 199 13.08 -2.02 55.64
N GLY A 200 13.31 -1.03 54.76
CA GLY A 200 14.41 -0.10 54.96
C GLY A 200 15.32 0.21 53.76
N VAL A 201 15.09 1.38 53.16
CA VAL A 201 16.07 2.46 52.89
C VAL A 201 17.43 2.15 52.21
N SER A 202 17.78 3.06 51.29
CA SER A 202 19.14 3.53 50.94
C SER A 202 19.55 3.18 49.50
N SER A 203 19.42 4.11 48.55
CA SER A 203 20.35 5.22 48.27
C SER A 203 21.68 4.77 47.64
N ARG A 204 21.95 5.38 46.48
CA ARG A 204 23.24 5.47 45.75
C ARG A 204 23.72 4.20 45.05
N ARG A 205 23.64 4.25 43.72
CA ARG A 205 24.82 4.08 42.86
C ARG A 205 24.72 5.01 41.66
N ALA A 206 25.58 6.02 41.71
CA ALA A 206 25.99 6.83 40.59
C ALA A 206 26.99 6.06 39.72
N ALA A 207 27.19 6.59 38.52
CA ALA A 207 28.26 6.34 37.55
C ALA A 207 28.17 5.02 36.75
N ALA A 208 27.93 5.14 35.45
CA ALA A 208 28.99 5.17 34.45
C ALA A 208 28.41 5.20 33.02
N ASP A 209 29.19 5.81 32.13
CA ASP A 209 29.19 5.73 30.67
C ASP A 209 28.12 6.51 29.89
N ALA A 210 28.47 7.65 29.28
CA ALA A 210 29.36 7.83 28.11
C ALA A 210 28.71 7.29 26.83
N GLY A 211 28.39 8.17 25.88
CA GLY A 211 27.89 7.71 24.58
C GLY A 211 27.22 8.75 23.69
N MET A 212 28.03 9.68 23.18
CA MET A 212 28.00 10.07 21.76
C MET A 212 26.78 10.85 21.23
N LEU A 213 27.01 12.16 21.15
CA LEU A 213 26.54 13.09 20.12
C LEU A 213 26.30 12.40 18.76
N VAL A 214 25.03 12.29 18.34
CA VAL A 214 24.68 12.12 16.93
C VAL A 214 24.34 13.49 16.37
N GLN A 215 25.26 13.99 15.54
CA GLN A 215 25.07 15.19 14.75
C GLN A 215 23.87 15.02 13.80
N ILE A 216 22.86 15.87 13.99
CA ILE A 216 21.81 16.12 13.02
C ILE A 216 22.44 16.88 11.85
N SER A 217 22.83 16.15 10.81
CA SER A 217 23.28 16.71 9.54
C SER A 217 22.14 17.48 8.88
N ARG A 218 22.17 18.80 9.07
CA ARG A 218 21.52 19.79 8.21
C ARG A 218 22.27 19.82 6.86
N ARG A 219 21.66 19.36 5.77
CA ARG A 219 22.00 19.81 4.39
C ARG A 219 20.72 19.92 3.56
N ARG A 220 20.23 21.16 3.38
CA ARG A 220 20.36 22.03 2.18
C ARG A 220 19.09 21.99 1.32
N SER A 221 18.17 22.87 1.69
CA SER A 221 17.20 23.50 0.80
C SER A 221 17.91 24.09 -0.43
N SER A 222 17.55 23.61 -1.62
CA SER A 222 17.95 24.22 -2.90
C SER A 222 17.11 25.48 -3.18
N PRO A 223 17.69 26.59 -3.64
CA PRO A 223 16.98 27.82 -3.94
C PRO A 223 16.18 27.71 -5.25
N GLN A 224 14.96 28.24 -5.24
CA GLN A 224 14.11 28.40 -6.41
C GLN A 224 14.73 29.39 -7.41
N THR A 225 15.04 28.92 -8.62
CA THR A 225 15.42 29.78 -9.73
C THR A 225 14.17 30.38 -10.37
N SER A 226 13.90 31.64 -10.03
CA SER A 226 13.02 32.55 -10.76
C SER A 226 13.48 32.67 -12.21
N ARG A 227 12.58 32.36 -13.17
CA ARG A 227 12.79 32.70 -14.59
C ARG A 227 11.73 33.71 -15.01
N LYS A 228 12.23 34.91 -15.30
CA LYS A 228 11.52 36.11 -15.74
C LYS A 228 10.74 35.89 -17.04
N LEU A 229 9.58 36.54 -17.09
CA LEU A 229 8.88 36.92 -18.31
C LEU A 229 9.78 37.77 -19.22
N LYS A 230 9.67 37.52 -20.53
CA LYS A 230 9.77 38.51 -21.58
C LYS A 230 8.64 38.23 -22.57
#